data_AF-A0A812N0P8-F1
#
_entry.id   AF-A0A812N0P8-F1
#
_cell.length_a   1.000
_cell.length_b   1.000
_cell.length_c   1.000
_cell.angle_alpha   90.00
_cell.angle_beta   90.00
_cell.angle_gamma   90.00
#
_symmetry.space_group_name_H-M   'P 1'
#
loop_
_entity.id
_entity.type
_entity.pdbx_description
1 polymer ?
#
loop_
_entity_poly.entity_id
_entity_poly.type
_entity_poly.pdbx_seq_one_letter_code
_entity_poly.pdbx_strand_id
1 'polypeptide(L)'
;MRRMFQCTWRVGCSGQRRSLLTLTAAQFLHILEAPLTTTEAAYAEDPLSKLTEVQKGRILQAASLHAMEASFPSSVISEAPAGMRCNGARRGKNQSPHDFLCDGGNVECKGTSMLWEQSRRSWVARWQSVKFLQSAGMIHHLVLAMHTPGRVDILLHDHAFGIAFSGKTTKIRGHSIKVVGERGLLCSKQAAQKMLHKMVDAPGSCLRLQSWEICDSILTRLICEESAREGTMLAHCYRNVPLAGKSASSRGNSLQKIAFEVDRVRHPHSVFRSSVGELDLIGMRKVQRRGIARGSADWLRDSVRVEFKSSKLRWSEWHSCWLVSFHGVKFSLASSTFRAAAFDELWLGLYSPMGLHLLKHLGDFGVSTRGIRTQADGHAVTVYGPKGEEDPMAALQVILGKFRGASCELLAVITW
;
A
#
# COMPACT_ATOMS: atom_id res chain seq x y z
N MET A 1 12.02 -32.96 12.04
CA MET A 1 12.90 -32.32 11.05
C MET A 1 12.59 -32.89 9.67
N ARG A 2 11.94 -32.13 8.78
CA ARG A 2 11.76 -32.54 7.37
C ARG A 2 12.98 -32.09 6.56
N ARG A 3 13.54 -32.98 5.73
CA ARG A 3 14.76 -32.73 4.95
C ARG A 3 14.54 -31.59 3.94
N MET A 4 15.41 -30.59 3.99
CA MET A 4 15.43 -29.48 3.02
C MET A 4 16.19 -29.96 1.78
N PHE A 5 15.56 -29.92 0.60
CA PHE A 5 16.23 -30.29 -0.66
C PHE A 5 17.00 -29.07 -1.19
N GLN A 6 18.34 -29.18 -1.24
CA GLN A 6 19.19 -28.19 -1.89
C GLN A 6 19.43 -28.60 -3.34
N CYS A 7 18.93 -27.81 -4.28
CA CYS A 7 19.20 -28.02 -5.71
C CYS A 7 20.36 -27.10 -6.13
N THR A 8 21.52 -27.67 -6.46
CA THR A 8 22.72 -26.88 -6.83
C THR A 8 22.75 -26.59 -8.32
N TRP A 9 22.74 -25.31 -8.70
CA TRP A 9 22.93 -24.85 -10.09
C TRP A 9 24.39 -24.46 -10.34
N ARG A 10 24.96 -24.82 -11.51
CA ARG A 10 26.33 -24.45 -11.91
C ARG A 10 26.29 -23.20 -12.79
N VAL A 11 26.91 -22.11 -12.34
CA VAL A 11 27.34 -21.00 -13.20
C VAL A 11 28.86 -20.92 -13.08
N GLY A 12 29.56 -20.89 -14.23
CA GLY A 12 31.01 -20.86 -14.31
C GLY A 12 31.55 -19.47 -14.01
N CYS A 13 32.22 -19.32 -12.87
CA CYS A 13 33.34 -18.42 -12.55
C CYS A 13 33.64 -18.60 -11.05
N SER A 14 34.90 -18.54 -10.66
CA SER A 14 35.52 -18.99 -9.39
C SER A 14 35.12 -18.23 -8.11
N GLY A 15 33.91 -17.69 -8.04
CA GLY A 15 33.30 -17.16 -6.83
C GLY A 15 32.42 -18.21 -6.14
N GLN A 16 32.45 -18.24 -4.81
CA GLN A 16 31.62 -19.08 -3.94
C GLN A 16 30.19 -19.24 -4.48
N ARG A 17 29.84 -20.46 -4.94
CA ARG A 17 28.51 -20.75 -5.52
C ARG A 17 27.44 -20.52 -4.47
N ARG A 18 26.64 -19.48 -4.64
CA ARG A 18 25.42 -19.30 -3.84
C ARG A 18 24.35 -20.22 -4.42
N SER A 19 23.98 -21.24 -3.66
CA SER A 19 22.89 -22.15 -4.02
C SER A 19 21.55 -21.40 -3.98
N LEU A 20 20.75 -21.56 -5.02
CA LEU A 20 19.35 -21.16 -5.00
C LEU A 20 18.59 -22.02 -3.99
N LEU A 21 17.84 -21.40 -3.09
CA LEU A 21 17.01 -22.11 -2.12
C LEU A 21 15.62 -22.36 -2.71
N THR A 22 15.19 -23.62 -2.77
CA THR A 22 13.82 -23.98 -3.18
C THR A 22 13.06 -24.48 -1.97
N LEU A 23 11.92 -23.86 -1.68
CA LEU A 23 11.07 -24.14 -0.53
C LEU A 23 9.62 -24.31 -0.99
N THR A 24 8.78 -24.84 -0.11
CA THR A 24 7.33 -24.97 -0.35
C THR A 24 6.53 -24.16 0.66
N ALA A 25 5.30 -23.77 0.29
CA ALA A 25 4.37 -23.08 1.17
C ALA A 25 4.14 -23.80 2.51
N ALA A 26 4.18 -25.15 2.47
CA ALA A 26 4.03 -26.00 3.64
C ALA A 26 5.03 -25.68 4.77
N GLN A 27 6.21 -25.15 4.43
CA GLN A 27 7.23 -24.77 5.41
C GLN A 27 6.91 -23.46 6.14
N PHE A 28 5.92 -22.70 5.63
CA PHE A 28 5.52 -21.40 6.15
C PHE A 28 4.05 -21.38 6.59
N LEU A 29 3.42 -22.54 6.82
CA LEU A 29 2.02 -22.62 7.24
C LEU A 29 1.74 -21.77 8.48
N HIS A 30 2.66 -21.72 9.45
CA HIS A 30 2.52 -20.89 10.64
C HIS A 30 2.45 -19.38 10.35
N ILE A 31 2.98 -18.92 9.20
CA ILE A 31 2.85 -17.53 8.73
C ILE A 31 1.59 -17.37 7.87
N LEU A 32 1.33 -18.33 6.97
CA LEU A 32 0.21 -18.28 6.03
C LEU A 32 -1.13 -18.35 6.78
N GLU A 33 -1.22 -19.26 7.76
CA GLU A 33 -2.35 -19.53 8.64
C GLU A 33 -2.26 -18.76 9.98
N ALA A 34 -1.32 -17.82 10.10
CA ALA A 34 -1.24 -16.98 11.29
C ALA A 34 -2.61 -16.34 11.57
N PRO A 35 -3.05 -16.30 12.84
CA PRO A 35 -4.33 -15.72 13.21
C PRO A 35 -4.47 -14.33 12.61
N LEU A 36 -5.66 -14.06 12.07
CA LEU A 36 -5.98 -12.75 11.55
C LEU A 36 -5.82 -11.70 12.65
N THR A 37 -5.20 -10.57 12.31
CA THR A 37 -5.21 -9.40 13.18
C THR A 37 -6.65 -8.95 13.44
N THR A 38 -6.89 -8.19 14.51
CA THR A 38 -8.23 -7.66 14.82
C THR A 38 -8.87 -6.93 13.63
N THR A 39 -8.08 -6.18 12.85
CA THR A 39 -8.57 -5.53 11.62
C THR A 39 -8.98 -6.57 10.59
N GLU A 40 -8.10 -7.51 10.26
CA GLU A 40 -8.37 -8.53 9.23
C GLU A 40 -9.56 -9.41 9.59
N ALA A 41 -9.67 -9.81 10.85
CA ALA A 41 -10.80 -10.59 11.34
C ALA A 41 -12.12 -9.82 11.18
N ALA A 42 -12.12 -8.51 11.48
CA ALA A 42 -13.32 -7.69 11.32
C ALA A 42 -13.75 -7.52 9.86
N TYR A 43 -12.79 -7.50 8.92
CA TYR A 43 -13.06 -7.31 7.48
C TYR A 43 -13.11 -8.62 6.67
N ALA A 44 -12.99 -9.80 7.30
CA ALA A 44 -12.81 -11.07 6.59
C ALA A 44 -13.87 -11.32 5.49
N GLU A 45 -15.13 -10.99 5.79
CA GLU A 45 -16.26 -11.15 4.87
C GLU A 45 -16.64 -9.87 4.12
N ASP A 46 -15.87 -8.80 4.28
CA ASP A 46 -16.16 -7.52 3.66
C ASP A 46 -15.64 -7.48 2.20
N PRO A 47 -16.51 -7.33 1.18
CA PRO A 47 -16.10 -7.31 -0.21
C PRO A 47 -15.18 -6.13 -0.58
N LEU A 48 -15.35 -4.94 0.03
CA LEU A 48 -14.47 -3.80 -0.23
C LEU A 48 -13.06 -4.06 0.28
N SER A 49 -12.90 -4.84 1.34
CA SER A 49 -11.58 -5.19 1.89
C SER A 49 -10.75 -6.10 0.96
N LYS A 50 -11.42 -6.83 0.06
CA LYS A 50 -10.82 -7.75 -0.91
C LYS A 50 -10.31 -7.03 -2.17
N LEU A 51 -10.75 -5.79 -2.38
CA LEU A 51 -10.34 -4.96 -3.51
C LEU A 51 -8.97 -4.29 -3.27
N THR A 52 -8.31 -3.90 -4.35
CA THR A 52 -7.11 -3.05 -4.26
C THR A 52 -7.47 -1.66 -3.73
N GLU A 53 -6.50 -0.96 -3.12
CA GLU A 53 -6.72 0.40 -2.61
C GLU A 53 -7.14 1.40 -3.70
N VAL A 54 -6.74 1.17 -4.96
CA VAL A 54 -7.15 2.01 -6.10
C VAL A 54 -8.63 1.79 -6.42
N GLN A 55 -9.07 0.54 -6.53
CA GLN A 55 -10.48 0.19 -6.79
C GLN A 55 -11.37 0.69 -5.65
N LYS A 56 -10.97 0.41 -4.40
CA LYS A 56 -11.65 0.91 -3.20
C LYS A 56 -11.74 2.43 -3.21
N GLY A 57 -10.65 3.13 -3.55
CA GLY A 57 -10.65 4.59 -3.69
C GLY A 57 -11.68 5.10 -4.69
N ARG A 58 -11.78 4.47 -5.86
CA ARG A 58 -12.78 4.83 -6.89
C ARG A 58 -14.21 4.57 -6.43
N ILE A 59 -14.46 3.43 -5.78
CA ILE A 59 -15.79 3.11 -5.24
C ILE A 59 -16.18 4.12 -4.17
N LEU A 60 -15.28 4.42 -3.22
CA LEU A 60 -15.53 5.41 -2.18
C LEU A 60 -15.72 6.82 -2.75
N GLN A 61 -15.04 7.17 -3.85
CA GLN A 61 -15.26 8.42 -4.56
C GLN A 61 -16.63 8.46 -5.26
N ALA A 62 -17.02 7.40 -5.95
CA ALA A 62 -18.33 7.30 -6.60
C ALA A 62 -19.48 7.29 -5.57
N ALA A 63 -19.29 6.61 -4.43
CA ALA A 63 -20.21 6.64 -3.31
C ALA A 63 -20.34 8.07 -2.75
N SER A 64 -19.22 8.78 -2.56
CA SER A 64 -19.25 10.20 -2.14
C SER A 64 -20.01 11.09 -3.13
N LEU A 65 -19.87 10.86 -4.44
CA LEU A 65 -20.60 11.59 -5.47
C LEU A 65 -22.12 11.39 -5.32
N HIS A 66 -22.57 10.14 -5.22
CA HIS A 66 -23.99 9.83 -5.01
C HIS A 66 -24.55 10.41 -3.71
N ALA A 67 -23.76 10.43 -2.64
CA ALA A 67 -24.19 11.03 -1.37
C ALA A 67 -24.36 12.56 -1.49
N MET A 68 -23.46 13.22 -2.23
CA MET A 68 -23.56 14.65 -2.52
C MET A 68 -24.79 14.96 -3.38
N GLU A 69 -25.02 14.21 -4.46
CA GLU A 69 -26.21 14.35 -5.32
C GLU A 69 -27.51 14.21 -4.53
N ALA A 70 -27.58 13.22 -3.64
CA ALA A 70 -28.76 12.99 -2.80
C ALA A 70 -28.96 14.07 -1.73
N SER A 71 -27.87 14.60 -1.15
CA SER A 71 -27.95 15.61 -0.07
C SER A 71 -28.18 17.02 -0.59
N PHE A 72 -27.75 17.31 -1.83
CA PHE A 72 -27.83 18.63 -2.45
C PHE A 72 -28.46 18.53 -3.85
N PRO A 73 -29.75 18.17 -3.96
CA PRO A 73 -30.39 17.89 -5.25
C PRO A 73 -30.49 19.10 -6.20
N SER A 74 -30.36 20.32 -5.67
CA SER A 74 -30.33 21.55 -6.47
C SER A 74 -28.92 21.95 -6.92
N SER A 75 -27.89 21.30 -6.40
CA SER A 75 -26.51 21.61 -6.74
C SER A 75 -26.11 20.95 -8.06
N VAL A 76 -25.35 21.68 -8.88
CA VAL A 76 -24.78 21.16 -10.12
C VAL A 76 -23.45 20.49 -9.80
N ILE A 77 -23.47 19.16 -9.80
CA ILE A 77 -22.29 18.34 -9.61
C ILE A 77 -21.73 17.92 -10.98
N SER A 78 -20.43 18.14 -11.19
CA SER A 78 -19.78 17.82 -12.47
C SER A 78 -18.37 17.26 -12.27
N GLU A 79 -17.88 16.52 -13.27
CA GLU A 79 -16.51 15.99 -13.24
C GLU A 79 -15.47 17.11 -13.16
N ALA A 80 -14.39 16.87 -12.41
CA ALA A 80 -13.28 17.80 -12.36
C ALA A 80 -12.63 17.96 -13.76
N PRO A 81 -12.39 19.20 -14.23
CA PRO A 81 -11.72 19.42 -15.49
C PRO A 81 -10.30 18.85 -15.44
N ALA A 82 -9.86 18.26 -16.55
CA ALA A 82 -8.48 17.81 -16.69
C ALA A 82 -7.52 19.00 -16.53
N GLY A 83 -6.72 19.00 -15.47
CA GLY A 83 -5.77 20.09 -15.21
C GLY A 83 -4.75 20.26 -16.35
N MET A 84 -4.15 21.44 -16.50
CA MET A 84 -3.07 21.65 -17.47
C MET A 84 -1.68 21.44 -16.83
N ARG A 85 -0.74 20.91 -17.60
CA ARG A 85 0.69 20.89 -17.25
C ARG A 85 1.28 22.29 -17.49
N CYS A 86 2.44 22.56 -16.89
CA CYS A 86 3.17 23.83 -17.10
C CYS A 86 3.55 24.05 -18.57
N ASN A 87 3.60 23.00 -19.39
CA ASN A 87 3.83 23.08 -20.83
C ASN A 87 2.53 23.16 -21.66
N GLY A 88 1.38 23.47 -21.06
CA GLY A 88 0.08 23.57 -21.74
C GLY A 88 -0.60 22.24 -22.07
N ALA A 89 0.09 21.10 -21.94
CA ALA A 89 -0.51 19.80 -22.22
C ALA A 89 -1.59 19.45 -21.18
N ARG A 90 -2.73 18.89 -21.63
CA ARG A 90 -3.75 18.36 -20.73
C ARG A 90 -3.18 17.23 -19.87
N ARG A 91 -3.40 17.30 -18.57
CA ARG A 91 -3.11 16.20 -17.65
C ARG A 91 -4.19 15.14 -17.77
N GLY A 92 -3.88 13.90 -17.38
CA GLY A 92 -4.93 12.89 -17.22
C GLY A 92 -5.95 13.32 -16.15
N LYS A 93 -7.21 12.89 -16.26
CA LYS A 93 -8.29 13.21 -15.32
C LYS A 93 -7.87 13.02 -13.84
N ASN A 94 -7.14 11.95 -13.55
CA ASN A 94 -6.62 11.60 -12.22
C ASN A 94 -5.52 12.54 -11.66
N GLN A 95 -5.17 13.62 -12.37
CA GLN A 95 -4.19 14.61 -11.93
C GLN A 95 -4.82 15.98 -11.63
N SER A 96 -6.15 16.08 -11.66
CA SER A 96 -6.87 17.24 -11.13
C SER A 96 -6.51 17.46 -9.65
N PRO A 97 -6.45 18.72 -9.17
CA PRO A 97 -6.23 19.00 -7.74
C PRO A 97 -7.43 18.63 -6.85
N HIS A 98 -8.59 18.39 -7.44
CA HIS A 98 -9.85 18.02 -6.78
C HIS A 98 -10.54 16.90 -7.58
N ASP A 99 -11.51 16.21 -6.96
CA ASP A 99 -12.12 15.01 -7.52
C ASP A 99 -13.36 15.31 -8.37
N PHE A 100 -14.14 16.33 -7.99
CA PHE A 100 -15.29 16.83 -8.74
C PHE A 100 -15.61 18.29 -8.36
N LEU A 101 -16.57 18.90 -9.05
CA LEU A 101 -17.09 20.23 -8.77
C LEU A 101 -18.52 20.15 -8.22
N CYS A 102 -18.88 21.04 -7.31
CA CYS A 102 -20.24 21.24 -6.80
C CYS A 102 -20.54 22.74 -6.82
N ASP A 103 -21.47 23.18 -7.67
CA ASP A 103 -21.80 24.60 -7.88
C ASP A 103 -20.57 25.46 -8.24
N GLY A 104 -19.66 24.87 -9.03
CA GLY A 104 -18.37 25.48 -9.39
C GLY A 104 -17.30 25.44 -8.29
N GLY A 105 -17.66 25.03 -7.07
CA GLY A 105 -16.73 24.82 -5.96
C GLY A 105 -15.95 23.51 -6.09
N ASN A 106 -14.65 23.56 -5.79
CA ASN A 106 -13.78 22.38 -5.82
C ASN A 106 -14.11 21.42 -4.66
N VAL A 107 -14.36 20.14 -4.97
CA VAL A 107 -14.60 19.09 -3.98
C VAL A 107 -13.46 18.07 -3.99
N GLU A 108 -12.83 17.86 -2.83
CA GLU A 108 -11.87 16.78 -2.62
C GLU A 108 -12.52 15.65 -1.82
N CYS A 109 -12.37 14.43 -2.29
CA CYS A 109 -12.88 13.22 -1.67
C CYS A 109 -11.71 12.38 -1.14
N LYS A 110 -11.79 11.95 0.12
CA LYS A 110 -10.81 11.05 0.73
C LYS A 110 -11.49 9.84 1.32
N GLY A 111 -11.09 8.66 0.86
CA GLY A 111 -11.45 7.39 1.47
C GLY A 111 -10.45 6.95 2.53
N THR A 112 -10.93 6.27 3.58
CA THR A 112 -10.08 5.49 4.50
C THR A 112 -10.84 4.26 4.98
N SER A 113 -10.11 3.24 5.43
CA SER A 113 -10.68 2.10 6.18
C SER A 113 -10.28 2.19 7.64
N MET A 114 -11.16 1.78 8.55
CA MET A 114 -10.81 1.66 9.97
C MET A 114 -9.73 0.61 10.19
N LEU A 115 -8.78 0.90 11.08
CA LEU A 115 -7.70 0.00 11.46
C LEU A 115 -7.62 -0.12 12.98
N TRP A 116 -7.53 -1.34 13.50
CA TRP A 116 -7.17 -1.58 14.90
C TRP A 116 -5.67 -1.32 15.12
N GLU A 117 -5.34 -0.30 15.92
CA GLU A 117 -3.98 0.05 16.30
C GLU A 117 -3.61 -0.64 17.63
N GLN A 118 -2.90 -1.77 17.56
CA GLN A 118 -2.59 -2.63 18.72
C GLN A 118 -1.90 -1.88 19.87
N SER A 119 -0.97 -0.96 19.55
CA SER A 119 -0.24 -0.17 20.55
C SER A 119 -1.16 0.76 21.36
N ARG A 120 -2.25 1.24 20.74
CA ARG A 120 -3.26 2.06 21.40
C ARG A 120 -4.40 1.22 21.98
N ARG A 121 -4.58 0.00 21.48
CA ARG A 121 -5.77 -0.82 21.68
C ARG A 121 -7.02 -0.04 21.30
N SER A 122 -7.04 0.58 20.12
CA SER A 122 -8.16 1.38 19.63
C SER A 122 -8.31 1.25 18.12
N TRP A 123 -9.53 1.40 17.63
CA TRP A 123 -9.78 1.63 16.20
C TRP A 123 -9.39 3.05 15.79
N VAL A 124 -8.90 3.19 14.57
CA VAL A 124 -8.42 4.45 14.01
C VAL A 124 -8.87 4.58 12.56
N ALA A 125 -9.44 5.73 12.20
CA ALA A 125 -9.61 6.15 10.81
C ALA A 125 -8.59 7.25 10.53
N ARG A 126 -7.90 7.16 9.39
CA ARG A 126 -6.88 8.14 9.00
C ARG A 126 -6.99 8.47 7.52
N TRP A 127 -7.36 9.70 7.24
CA TRP A 127 -7.25 10.27 5.91
C TRP A 127 -5.89 10.95 5.77
N GLN A 128 -5.23 10.71 4.66
CA GLN A 128 -3.89 11.23 4.38
C GLN A 128 -3.92 12.09 3.13
N SER A 129 -2.92 12.96 3.04
CA SER A 129 -2.68 13.80 1.87
C SER A 129 -3.87 14.71 1.52
N VAL A 130 -4.49 15.28 2.57
CA VAL A 130 -5.58 16.25 2.47
C VAL A 130 -4.99 17.63 2.19
N LYS A 131 -5.43 18.34 1.16
CA LYS A 131 -4.80 19.60 0.75
C LYS A 131 -5.71 20.79 1.04
N PHE A 132 -5.57 21.39 2.21
CA PHE A 132 -6.18 22.71 2.46
C PHE A 132 -5.36 23.78 1.70
N LEU A 133 -5.70 24.04 0.44
CA LEU A 133 -4.95 24.94 -0.44
C LEU A 133 -4.88 26.36 0.16
N GLN A 134 -3.65 26.87 0.37
CA GLN A 134 -3.39 28.20 0.94
C GLN A 134 -3.28 29.32 -0.12
N SER A 135 -3.31 29.01 -1.42
CA SER A 135 -3.19 30.05 -2.45
C SER A 135 -3.70 29.58 -3.81
N ALA A 136 -4.73 30.27 -4.31
CA ALA A 136 -5.29 30.23 -5.68
C ALA A 136 -6.24 29.09 -6.12
N GLY A 137 -6.80 28.30 -5.19
CA GLY A 137 -7.88 27.37 -5.53
C GLY A 137 -8.39 26.64 -4.30
N MET A 138 -9.21 27.30 -3.48
CA MET A 138 -9.66 26.70 -2.22
C MET A 138 -10.49 25.44 -2.50
N ILE A 139 -10.25 24.39 -1.71
CA ILE A 139 -11.16 23.25 -1.62
C ILE A 139 -12.35 23.75 -0.81
N HIS A 140 -13.50 23.86 -1.47
CA HIS A 140 -14.72 24.39 -0.87
C HIS A 140 -15.40 23.33 -0.01
N HIS A 141 -15.31 22.08 -0.47
CA HIS A 141 -15.89 20.94 0.22
C HIS A 141 -14.85 19.82 0.32
N LEU A 142 -14.65 19.32 1.54
CA LEU A 142 -13.88 18.11 1.79
C LEU A 142 -14.84 16.98 2.18
N VAL A 143 -14.99 15.99 1.30
CA VAL A 143 -15.82 14.81 1.56
C VAL A 143 -14.94 13.67 2.05
N LEU A 144 -15.29 13.10 3.20
CA LEU A 144 -14.60 11.97 3.81
C LEU A 144 -15.48 10.73 3.73
N ALA A 145 -14.99 9.70 3.05
CA ALA A 145 -15.59 8.37 3.07
C ALA A 145 -14.86 7.51 4.11
N MET A 146 -15.61 7.02 5.10
CA MET A 146 -15.13 6.10 6.12
C MET A 146 -15.68 4.70 5.85
N HIS A 147 -14.81 3.80 5.40
CA HIS A 147 -15.11 2.39 5.26
C HIS A 147 -14.92 1.68 6.60
N THR A 148 -15.99 1.11 7.12
CA THR A 148 -16.03 0.30 8.35
C THR A 148 -16.50 -1.12 7.97
N PRO A 149 -16.23 -2.15 8.76
CA PRO A 149 -16.67 -3.50 8.42
C PRO A 149 -18.17 -3.56 8.14
N GLY A 150 -18.53 -3.89 6.89
CA GLY A 150 -19.91 -4.00 6.42
C GLY A 150 -20.61 -2.67 6.10
N ARG A 151 -19.95 -1.51 6.20
CA ARG A 151 -20.62 -0.21 6.00
C ARG A 151 -19.69 0.91 5.54
N VAL A 152 -20.19 1.80 4.69
CA VAL A 152 -19.52 3.05 4.30
C VAL A 152 -20.33 4.25 4.83
N ASP A 153 -19.65 5.15 5.52
CA ASP A 153 -20.20 6.42 6.00
C ASP A 153 -19.57 7.57 5.20
N ILE A 154 -20.39 8.47 4.64
CA ILE A 154 -19.93 9.65 3.90
C ILE A 154 -20.20 10.90 4.74
N LEU A 155 -19.17 11.72 4.93
CA LEU A 155 -19.22 12.95 5.71
C LEU A 155 -18.69 14.13 4.91
N LEU A 156 -19.35 15.29 5.03
CA LEU A 156 -18.80 16.58 4.67
C LEU A 156 -18.03 17.13 5.88
N HIS A 157 -16.72 17.29 5.73
CA HIS A 157 -15.81 17.71 6.81
C HIS A 157 -15.91 19.22 7.09
N ASP A 158 -15.74 19.60 8.35
CA ASP A 158 -15.84 20.98 8.84
C ASP A 158 -14.55 21.81 8.67
N HIS A 159 -13.53 21.25 8.02
CA HIS A 159 -12.20 21.86 7.86
C HIS A 159 -11.47 22.18 9.18
N ALA A 160 -11.90 21.64 10.31
CA ALA A 160 -11.30 21.88 11.62
C ALA A 160 -10.99 20.57 12.38
N PHE A 161 -11.97 19.68 12.50
CA PHE A 161 -11.91 18.52 13.38
C PHE A 161 -10.85 17.51 12.95
N GLY A 162 -10.02 17.09 13.92
CA GLY A 162 -9.08 15.99 13.74
C GLY A 162 -7.90 16.26 12.78
N ILE A 163 -7.72 17.50 12.30
CA ILE A 163 -6.60 17.87 11.44
C ILE A 163 -5.29 17.87 12.25
N ALA A 164 -4.34 17.04 11.81
CA ALA A 164 -3.00 17.01 12.38
C ALA A 164 -2.05 17.96 11.62
N PHE A 165 -1.43 18.88 12.36
CA PHE A 165 -0.37 19.77 11.84
C PHE A 165 1.00 19.17 12.17
N SER A 166 1.69 18.65 11.14
CA SER A 166 3.00 17.99 11.30
C SER A 166 4.15 18.84 10.72
N GLY A 167 4.02 20.18 10.78
CA GLY A 167 5.08 21.11 10.35
C GLY A 167 5.46 20.97 8.87
N LYS A 168 6.77 20.87 8.57
CA LYS A 168 7.32 20.84 7.20
C LYS A 168 6.76 19.69 6.33
N THR A 169 6.42 18.55 6.93
CA THR A 169 5.85 17.40 6.19
C THR A 169 4.47 17.73 5.61
N THR A 170 3.68 18.54 6.33
CA THR A 170 2.35 18.96 5.88
C THR A 170 2.41 19.76 4.58
N LYS A 171 3.43 20.62 4.39
CA LYS A 171 3.58 21.39 3.15
C LYS A 171 3.79 20.51 1.90
N ILE A 172 4.48 19.38 2.05
CA ILE A 172 4.83 18.50 0.93
C ILE A 172 3.72 17.48 0.66
N ARG A 173 3.21 16.84 1.73
CA ARG A 173 2.29 15.71 1.60
C ARG A 173 0.82 16.11 1.74
N GLY A 174 0.53 17.27 2.30
CA GLY A 174 -0.79 17.63 2.79
C GLY A 174 -0.97 17.26 4.26
N HIS A 175 -2.14 17.60 4.78
CA HIS A 175 -2.57 17.32 6.13
C HIS A 175 -3.05 15.86 6.26
N SER A 176 -3.14 15.39 7.50
CA SER A 176 -3.81 14.14 7.84
C SER A 176 -4.95 14.43 8.79
N ILE A 177 -6.10 13.82 8.55
CA ILE A 177 -7.22 13.84 9.48
C ILE A 177 -7.21 12.49 10.19
N LYS A 178 -7.24 12.51 11.52
CA LYS A 178 -7.21 11.29 12.34
C LYS A 178 -8.33 11.30 13.36
N VAL A 179 -9.11 10.22 13.38
CA VAL A 179 -10.15 9.98 14.39
C VAL A 179 -9.86 8.67 15.10
N VAL A 180 -9.96 8.66 16.42
CA VAL A 180 -9.62 7.52 17.28
C VAL A 180 -10.85 7.10 18.06
N GLY A 181 -11.20 5.82 17.93
CA GLY A 181 -12.24 5.16 18.70
C GLY A 181 -11.86 5.01 20.18
N GLU A 182 -12.78 4.47 20.96
CA GLU A 182 -12.53 4.21 22.38
C GLU A 182 -11.44 3.15 22.59
N ARG A 183 -10.68 3.30 23.67
CA ARG A 183 -9.64 2.34 24.04
C ARG A 183 -10.26 1.06 24.60
N GLY A 184 -9.78 -0.09 24.13
CA GLY A 184 -10.25 -1.41 24.51
C GLY A 184 -11.50 -1.90 23.77
N LEU A 185 -12.18 -1.02 23.02
CA LEU A 185 -13.42 -1.37 22.34
C LEU A 185 -13.16 -2.20 21.07
N LEU A 186 -13.25 -3.53 21.19
CA LEU A 186 -12.97 -4.45 20.10
C LEU A 186 -14.04 -4.44 19.01
N CYS A 187 -15.31 -4.19 19.36
CA CYS A 187 -16.40 -4.14 18.39
C CYS A 187 -16.23 -2.97 17.41
N SER A 188 -15.91 -3.27 16.15
CA SER A 188 -15.69 -2.29 15.09
C SER A 188 -16.91 -1.39 14.86
N LYS A 189 -18.13 -1.96 14.86
CA LYS A 189 -19.39 -1.22 14.68
C LYS A 189 -19.63 -0.19 15.78
N GLN A 190 -19.46 -0.58 17.05
CA GLN A 190 -19.59 0.34 18.18
C GLN A 190 -18.48 1.40 18.17
N ALA A 191 -17.25 1.01 17.82
CA ALA A 191 -16.15 1.96 17.68
C ALA A 191 -16.40 2.98 16.56
N ALA A 192 -16.93 2.53 15.42
CA ALA A 192 -17.33 3.38 14.31
C ALA A 192 -18.40 4.39 14.72
N GLN A 193 -19.46 3.95 15.42
CA GLN A 193 -20.50 4.83 15.94
C GLN A 193 -19.92 5.90 16.87
N LYS A 194 -19.05 5.53 17.82
CA LYS A 194 -18.39 6.50 18.71
C LYS A 194 -17.46 7.45 17.96
N MET A 195 -16.81 6.99 16.88
CA MET A 195 -15.98 7.85 16.03
C MET A 195 -16.83 8.84 15.22
N LEU A 196 -17.95 8.40 14.65
CA LEU A 196 -18.90 9.26 13.95
C LEU A 196 -19.49 10.31 14.89
N HIS A 197 -19.90 9.92 16.10
CA HIS A 197 -20.39 10.85 17.11
C HIS A 197 -19.35 11.96 17.38
N LYS A 198 -18.06 11.62 17.53
CA LYS A 198 -17.01 12.63 17.71
C LYS A 198 -16.82 13.56 16.49
N MET A 199 -17.13 13.10 15.28
CA MET A 199 -16.99 13.90 14.06
C MET A 199 -18.19 14.83 13.84
N VAL A 200 -19.39 14.36 14.14
CA VAL A 200 -20.66 15.06 13.90
C VAL A 200 -21.01 15.98 15.07
N ASP A 201 -20.81 15.50 16.29
CA ASP A 201 -21.11 16.22 17.52
C ASP A 201 -19.85 16.90 18.09
N ALA A 202 -20.05 17.88 18.98
CA ALA A 202 -18.97 18.67 19.56
C ALA A 202 -17.87 17.75 20.17
N PRO A 203 -16.58 17.99 19.86
CA PRO A 203 -16.03 19.21 19.28
C PRO A 203 -15.99 19.24 17.73
N GLY A 204 -16.50 18.23 17.05
CA GLY A 204 -16.65 18.26 15.60
C GLY A 204 -17.94 18.96 15.18
N SER A 205 -18.01 19.32 13.90
CA SER A 205 -19.22 19.81 13.25
C SER A 205 -19.32 19.29 11.81
N CYS A 206 -18.83 18.08 11.56
CA CYS A 206 -18.95 17.45 10.25
C CYS A 206 -20.41 17.09 9.98
N LEU A 207 -20.88 17.28 8.74
CA LEU A 207 -22.21 16.86 8.32
C LEU A 207 -22.15 15.43 7.77
N ARG A 208 -22.91 14.50 8.36
CA ARG A 208 -23.05 13.15 7.80
C ARG A 208 -24.04 13.19 6.64
N LEU A 209 -23.54 12.95 5.43
CA LEU A 209 -24.35 12.98 4.20
C LEU A 209 -25.15 11.70 4.04
N GLN A 210 -24.48 10.54 4.15
CA GLN A 210 -25.13 9.25 3.93
C GLN A 210 -24.42 8.12 4.66
N SER A 211 -25.13 7.02 4.88
CA SER A 211 -24.59 5.76 5.37
C SER A 211 -25.19 4.61 4.57
N TRP A 212 -24.34 3.71 4.08
CA TRP A 212 -24.75 2.53 3.33
C TRP A 212 -24.12 1.29 3.93
N GLU A 213 -24.97 0.32 4.27
CA GLU A 213 -24.51 -1.04 4.53
C GLU A 213 -23.99 -1.64 3.23
N ILE A 214 -23.07 -2.61 3.32
CA ILE A 214 -22.39 -3.15 2.14
C ILE A 214 -23.32 -3.91 1.19
N CYS A 215 -24.47 -4.37 1.70
CA CYS A 215 -25.54 -4.98 0.94
C CYS A 215 -26.50 -3.96 0.29
N ASP A 216 -26.27 -2.66 0.48
CA ASP A 216 -27.02 -1.62 -0.21
C ASP A 216 -26.84 -1.74 -1.73
N SER A 217 -27.91 -1.50 -2.50
CA SER A 217 -27.91 -1.70 -3.95
C SER A 217 -26.93 -0.77 -4.66
N ILE A 218 -26.71 0.45 -4.15
CA ILE A 218 -25.75 1.40 -4.72
C ILE A 218 -24.33 0.87 -4.53
N LEU A 219 -23.95 0.50 -3.31
CA LEU A 219 -22.60 -0.03 -3.05
C LEU A 219 -22.37 -1.36 -3.77
N THR A 220 -23.35 -2.26 -3.76
CA THR A 220 -23.26 -3.54 -4.47
C THR A 220 -23.02 -3.31 -5.96
N ARG A 221 -23.78 -2.41 -6.60
CA ARG A 221 -23.58 -2.05 -8.00
C ARG A 221 -22.18 -1.48 -8.26
N LEU A 222 -21.72 -0.53 -7.45
CA LEU A 222 -20.37 0.06 -7.60
C LEU A 222 -19.26 -0.98 -7.44
N ILE A 223 -19.40 -1.91 -6.49
CA ILE A 223 -18.45 -3.01 -6.29
C ILE A 223 -18.45 -3.95 -7.50
N CYS A 224 -19.62 -4.31 -8.02
CA CYS A 224 -19.74 -5.16 -9.21
C CYS A 224 -19.12 -4.49 -10.44
N GLU A 225 -19.42 -3.21 -10.69
CA GLU A 225 -18.86 -2.44 -11.80
C GLU A 225 -17.32 -2.37 -11.72
N GLU A 226 -16.76 -2.08 -10.55
CA GLU A 226 -15.30 -1.99 -10.39
C GLU A 226 -14.62 -3.37 -10.40
N SER A 227 -15.31 -4.41 -9.93
CA SER A 227 -14.81 -5.79 -10.03
C SER A 227 -14.80 -6.28 -11.47
N ALA A 228 -15.80 -5.90 -12.28
CA ALA A 228 -15.85 -6.23 -13.71
C ALA A 228 -14.77 -5.49 -14.53
N ARG A 229 -14.33 -4.32 -14.06
CA ARG A 229 -13.20 -3.58 -14.66
C ARG A 229 -11.85 -4.23 -14.41
N GLU A 230 -11.67 -4.98 -13.33
CA GLU A 230 -10.45 -5.75 -13.13
C GLU A 230 -10.54 -6.97 -14.03
N GLY A 231 -9.79 -6.95 -15.15
CA GLY A 231 -9.78 -8.03 -16.12
C GLY A 231 -9.83 -9.40 -15.45
N THR A 232 -10.83 -10.19 -15.84
CA THR A 232 -11.16 -11.53 -15.31
C THR A 232 -9.92 -12.42 -15.14
N MET A 233 -8.91 -12.19 -15.97
CA MET A 233 -7.61 -12.85 -15.94
C MET A 233 -6.91 -12.76 -14.57
N LEU A 234 -6.78 -11.58 -13.94
CA LEU A 234 -5.99 -11.47 -12.70
C LEU A 234 -6.66 -12.20 -11.53
N ALA A 235 -7.98 -12.07 -11.40
CA ALA A 235 -8.75 -12.79 -10.39
C ALA A 235 -8.67 -14.30 -10.60
N HIS A 236 -8.75 -14.76 -11.86
CA HIS A 236 -8.62 -16.17 -12.20
C HIS A 236 -7.24 -16.73 -11.85
N CYS A 237 -6.16 -16.04 -12.25
CA CYS A 237 -4.80 -16.49 -11.99
C CYS A 237 -4.47 -16.62 -10.49
N TYR A 238 -5.10 -15.83 -9.62
CA TYR A 238 -4.85 -15.88 -8.17
C TYR A 238 -5.87 -16.71 -7.39
N ARG A 239 -6.76 -17.44 -8.07
CA ARG A 239 -7.69 -18.35 -7.41
C ARG A 239 -6.91 -19.41 -6.62
N ASN A 240 -7.25 -19.57 -5.35
CA ASN A 240 -6.61 -20.51 -4.42
C ASN A 240 -5.12 -20.25 -4.15
N VAL A 241 -4.56 -19.11 -4.57
CA VAL A 241 -3.16 -18.78 -4.27
C VAL A 241 -3.05 -18.27 -2.82
N PRO A 242 -2.11 -18.76 -2.01
CA PRO A 242 -1.93 -18.31 -0.63
C PRO A 242 -1.77 -16.79 -0.54
N LEU A 243 -2.45 -16.16 0.42
CA LEU A 243 -2.46 -14.69 0.61
C LEU A 243 -3.21 -13.88 -0.46
N ALA A 244 -3.83 -14.50 -1.46
CA ALA A 244 -4.61 -13.79 -2.48
C ALA A 244 -5.79 -13.00 -1.89
N GLY A 245 -6.48 -13.60 -0.91
CA GLY A 245 -7.60 -12.97 -0.19
C GLY A 245 -7.18 -11.98 0.90
N LYS A 246 -5.87 -11.83 1.20
CA LYS A 246 -5.40 -10.85 2.19
C LYS A 246 -5.30 -9.46 1.57
N SER A 247 -5.54 -8.43 2.38
CA SER A 247 -5.29 -7.03 1.98
C SER A 247 -3.82 -6.82 1.57
N ALA A 248 -3.54 -5.77 0.80
CA ALA A 248 -2.17 -5.50 0.34
C ALA A 248 -1.17 -5.36 1.48
N SER A 249 -1.54 -4.68 2.57
CA SER A 249 -0.69 -4.52 3.77
C SER A 249 -0.49 -5.83 4.51
N SER A 250 -1.56 -6.61 4.71
CA SER A 250 -1.51 -7.91 5.37
C SER A 250 -0.62 -8.92 4.63
N ARG A 251 -0.82 -8.99 3.30
CA ARG A 251 0.00 -9.79 2.41
C ARG A 251 1.45 -9.35 2.48
N GLY A 252 1.73 -8.05 2.41
CA GLY A 252 3.09 -7.50 2.53
C GLY A 252 3.79 -7.94 3.82
N ASN A 253 3.10 -7.82 4.97
CA ASN A 253 3.62 -8.26 6.27
C ASN A 253 3.90 -9.78 6.31
N SER A 254 3.01 -10.59 5.71
CA SER A 254 3.19 -12.04 5.64
C SER A 254 4.41 -12.40 4.78
N LEU A 255 4.54 -11.79 3.60
CA LEU A 255 5.69 -11.98 2.70
C LEU A 255 7.00 -11.52 3.34
N GLN A 256 6.99 -10.44 4.13
CA GLN A 256 8.16 -9.97 4.88
C GLN A 256 8.61 -10.99 5.94
N LYS A 257 7.67 -11.60 6.67
CA LYS A 257 8.00 -12.67 7.63
C LYS A 257 8.60 -13.90 6.94
N ILE A 258 8.06 -14.29 5.79
CA ILE A 258 8.62 -15.38 4.97
C ILE A 258 10.04 -15.04 4.53
N ALA A 259 10.26 -13.83 4.01
CA ALA A 259 11.58 -13.38 3.58
C ALA A 259 12.60 -13.35 4.75
N PHE A 260 12.17 -12.91 5.93
CA PHE A 260 13.00 -12.93 7.14
C PHE A 260 13.40 -14.36 7.55
N GLU A 261 12.47 -15.32 7.50
CA GLU A 261 12.79 -16.72 7.80
C GLU A 261 13.71 -17.36 6.74
N VAL A 262 13.52 -17.02 5.46
CA VAL A 262 14.45 -17.41 4.39
C VAL A 262 15.85 -16.85 4.66
N ASP A 263 15.96 -15.60 5.11
CA ASP A 263 17.26 -14.99 5.42
C ASP A 263 17.97 -15.75 6.56
N ARG A 264 17.22 -16.16 7.59
CA ARG A 264 17.75 -17.00 8.68
C ARG A 264 18.25 -18.36 8.20
N VAL A 265 17.56 -18.98 7.25
CA VAL A 265 17.99 -20.26 6.67
C VAL A 265 19.27 -20.07 5.84
N ARG A 266 19.39 -18.96 5.10
CA ARG A 266 20.57 -18.65 4.29
C ARG A 266 21.79 -18.25 5.12
N HIS A 267 21.59 -17.73 6.33
CA HIS A 267 22.65 -17.26 7.21
C HIS A 267 22.50 -17.86 8.61
N PRO A 268 22.72 -19.17 8.79
CA PRO A 268 22.44 -19.88 10.03
C PRO A 268 23.30 -19.43 11.23
N HIS A 269 24.42 -18.76 10.97
CA HIS A 269 25.34 -18.24 11.99
C HIS A 269 25.19 -16.74 12.27
N SER A 270 24.31 -16.05 11.54
CA SER A 270 24.07 -14.62 11.74
C SER A 270 23.10 -14.36 12.90
N VAL A 271 23.26 -13.20 13.54
CA VAL A 271 22.36 -12.69 14.57
C VAL A 271 21.29 -11.82 13.92
N PHE A 272 20.02 -12.12 14.18
CA PHE A 272 18.90 -11.40 13.58
C PHE A 272 18.15 -10.53 14.59
N ARG A 273 17.70 -9.34 14.16
CA ARG A 273 16.80 -8.48 14.94
C ARG A 273 15.65 -8.01 14.05
N SER A 274 14.42 -8.38 14.42
CA SER A 274 13.18 -8.08 13.68
C SER A 274 12.66 -6.65 13.87
N SER A 275 13.36 -5.82 14.64
CA SER A 275 13.00 -4.41 14.84
C SER A 275 14.26 -3.57 14.95
N VAL A 276 14.50 -2.73 13.95
CA VAL A 276 15.55 -1.71 14.00
C VAL A 276 14.99 -0.52 14.76
N GLY A 277 15.08 -0.55 16.09
CA GLY A 277 14.86 0.63 16.91
C GLY A 277 16.02 1.60 16.73
N GLU A 278 16.14 2.24 15.57
CA GLU A 278 17.16 3.27 15.36
C GLU A 278 16.87 4.45 16.30
N LEU A 279 17.79 4.66 17.23
CA LEU A 279 17.90 5.88 18.01
C LEU A 279 18.60 6.90 17.12
N ASP A 280 17.82 7.71 16.40
CA ASP A 280 18.41 8.89 15.76
C ASP A 280 18.71 9.94 16.83
N LEU A 281 19.95 10.42 16.84
CA LEU A 281 20.33 11.69 17.45
C LEU A 281 19.81 12.82 16.56
N ILE A 282 18.53 13.19 16.73
CA ILE A 282 17.99 14.40 16.10
C ILE A 282 18.45 15.60 16.93
N GLY A 283 19.66 16.08 16.65
CA GLY A 283 20.33 17.13 17.40
C GLY A 283 20.88 16.67 18.75
N MET A 284 21.78 17.45 19.35
CA MET A 284 22.53 17.07 20.56
C MET A 284 21.67 16.87 21.84
N ARG A 285 20.33 16.96 21.79
CA ARG A 285 19.52 17.01 23.03
C ARG A 285 18.29 16.11 23.12
N LYS A 286 17.84 15.40 22.07
CA LYS A 286 16.72 14.45 22.23
C LYS A 286 16.89 13.18 21.38
N VAL A 287 17.17 12.08 22.07
CA VAL A 287 17.04 10.73 21.54
C VAL A 287 15.54 10.43 21.41
N GLN A 288 14.99 10.56 20.21
CA GLN A 288 13.60 10.17 19.94
C GLN A 288 13.58 8.81 19.25
N ARG A 289 13.03 7.79 19.93
CA ARG A 289 12.74 6.51 19.28
C ARG A 289 11.80 6.77 18.11
N ARG A 290 12.27 6.55 16.88
CA ARG A 290 11.38 6.53 15.72
C ARG A 290 10.41 5.36 15.90
N GLY A 291 9.15 5.56 15.51
CA GLY A 291 8.21 4.44 15.41
C GLY A 291 8.78 3.39 14.45
N ILE A 292 8.54 2.11 14.74
CA ILE A 292 9.09 0.93 14.01
C ILE A 292 8.95 1.08 12.48
N ALA A 293 7.86 1.70 11.99
CA ALA A 293 7.61 1.96 10.57
C ALA A 293 8.48 3.05 9.91
N ARG A 294 9.41 3.67 10.64
CA ARG A 294 10.38 4.65 10.11
C ARG A 294 11.84 4.17 10.22
N GLY A 295 12.06 2.90 10.57
CA GLY A 295 13.36 2.27 10.48
C GLY A 295 13.92 2.38 9.06
N SER A 296 15.24 2.43 8.98
CA SER A 296 16.00 2.46 7.74
C SER A 296 15.99 1.12 6.98
N ALA A 297 15.60 0.05 7.68
CA ALA A 297 15.44 -1.32 7.19
C ALA A 297 14.34 -2.08 7.94
N ASP A 298 13.89 -3.19 7.35
CA ASP A 298 12.86 -4.09 7.90
C ASP A 298 13.43 -5.06 8.95
N TRP A 299 14.69 -5.48 8.80
CA TRP A 299 15.43 -6.22 9.83
C TRP A 299 16.94 -5.95 9.77
N LEU A 300 17.64 -6.33 10.84
CA LEU A 300 19.10 -6.40 10.89
C LEU A 300 19.55 -7.87 10.89
N ARG A 301 20.57 -8.15 10.08
CA ARG A 301 21.34 -9.40 10.09
C ARG A 301 22.79 -9.06 10.35
N ASP A 302 23.26 -9.36 11.56
CA ASP A 302 24.53 -8.87 12.11
C ASP A 302 24.55 -7.32 12.12
N SER A 303 25.32 -6.71 11.24
CA SER A 303 25.35 -5.26 10.98
C SER A 303 24.68 -4.86 9.66
N VAL A 304 24.16 -5.82 8.89
CA VAL A 304 23.53 -5.60 7.59
C VAL A 304 22.07 -5.21 7.78
N ARG A 305 21.72 -4.00 7.35
CA ARG A 305 20.35 -3.48 7.27
C ARG A 305 19.67 -4.00 6.01
N VAL A 306 18.63 -4.81 6.16
CA VAL A 306 17.90 -5.40 5.04
C VAL A 306 16.52 -4.75 4.91
N GLU A 307 16.29 -4.06 3.79
CA GLU A 307 14.98 -3.54 3.41
C GLU A 307 14.28 -4.58 2.53
N PHE A 308 13.01 -4.85 2.79
CA PHE A 308 12.18 -5.73 2.00
C PHE A 308 11.02 -4.99 1.35
N LYS A 309 10.84 -5.20 0.05
CA LYS A 309 9.64 -4.77 -0.68
C LYS A 309 9.03 -5.95 -1.39
N SER A 310 7.71 -6.05 -1.33
CA SER A 310 6.97 -7.04 -2.12
C SER A 310 6.11 -6.37 -3.18
N SER A 311 5.86 -7.11 -4.25
CA SER A 311 4.92 -6.72 -5.31
C SER A 311 4.20 -7.95 -5.85
N LYS A 312 2.92 -7.77 -6.19
CA LYS A 312 2.09 -8.78 -6.87
C LYS A 312 2.34 -8.67 -8.37
N LEU A 313 2.59 -9.79 -9.04
CA LEU A 313 2.58 -9.89 -10.49
C LEU A 313 1.16 -9.57 -10.98
N ARG A 314 1.01 -8.50 -11.77
CA ARG A 314 -0.30 -8.01 -12.23
C ARG A 314 -0.29 -7.69 -13.71
N TRP A 315 -1.42 -7.91 -14.36
CA TRP A 315 -1.66 -7.42 -15.72
C TRP A 315 -1.85 -5.91 -15.71
N SER A 316 -1.30 -5.24 -16.72
CA SER A 316 -1.46 -3.81 -16.95
C SER A 316 -2.09 -3.62 -18.32
N GLU A 317 -3.41 -3.41 -18.37
CA GLU A 317 -4.18 -3.20 -19.61
C GLU A 317 -3.58 -2.11 -20.51
N TRP A 318 -3.16 -1.00 -19.89
CA TRP A 318 -2.58 0.16 -20.59
C TRP A 318 -1.29 -0.15 -21.36
N HIS A 319 -0.51 -1.11 -20.84
CA HIS A 319 0.73 -1.55 -21.48
C HIS A 319 0.54 -2.89 -22.21
N SER A 320 -0.64 -3.50 -22.05
CA SER A 320 -0.97 -4.87 -22.47
C SER A 320 0.14 -5.85 -22.09
N CYS A 321 0.59 -5.82 -20.83
CA CYS A 321 1.64 -6.73 -20.35
C CYS A 321 1.53 -6.98 -18.85
N TRP A 322 2.13 -8.08 -18.38
CA TRP A 322 2.35 -8.29 -16.95
C TRP A 322 3.45 -7.37 -16.43
N LEU A 323 3.36 -6.93 -15.18
CA LEU A 323 4.43 -6.18 -14.53
C LEU A 323 4.46 -6.44 -13.03
N VAL A 324 5.59 -6.06 -12.43
CA VAL A 324 5.77 -5.95 -10.99
C VAL A 324 6.29 -4.55 -10.68
N SER A 325 5.77 -3.94 -9.61
CA SER A 325 6.17 -2.59 -9.19
C SER A 325 6.31 -2.54 -7.68
N PHE A 326 7.54 -2.36 -7.22
CA PHE A 326 7.91 -2.21 -5.82
C PHE A 326 7.99 -0.71 -5.52
N HIS A 327 7.25 -0.23 -4.52
CA HIS A 327 7.16 1.20 -4.23
C HIS A 327 7.80 1.53 -2.88
N GLY A 328 8.17 2.81 -2.70
CA GLY A 328 8.66 3.31 -1.42
C GLY A 328 10.09 2.90 -1.09
N VAL A 329 10.91 2.60 -2.10
CA VAL A 329 12.33 2.25 -1.90
C VAL A 329 13.13 3.53 -1.64
N LYS A 330 13.70 3.66 -0.44
CA LYS A 330 14.44 4.88 -0.06
C LYS A 330 15.93 4.75 -0.33
N PHE A 331 16.35 5.09 -1.54
CA PHE A 331 17.76 5.35 -1.82
C PHE A 331 18.15 6.73 -1.25
N SER A 332 19.39 6.86 -0.78
CA SER A 332 19.88 8.18 -0.34
C SER A 332 20.36 8.98 -1.52
N LEU A 333 19.99 10.25 -1.51
CA LEU A 333 20.33 11.23 -2.56
C LEU A 333 21.69 11.89 -2.31
N ALA A 334 22.32 11.66 -1.15
CA ALA A 334 23.51 12.39 -0.71
C ALA A 334 24.81 11.95 -1.40
N SER A 335 24.74 10.97 -2.29
CA SER A 335 25.89 10.47 -3.04
C SER A 335 25.47 10.28 -4.48
N SER A 336 26.31 10.76 -5.42
CA SER A 336 26.19 10.50 -6.85
C SER A 336 26.25 8.99 -7.18
N THR A 337 26.61 8.16 -6.20
CA THR A 337 26.46 6.71 -6.22
C THR A 337 25.30 6.29 -5.30
N PHE A 338 24.41 5.40 -5.75
CA PHE A 338 23.27 4.84 -4.98
C PHE A 338 23.66 4.10 -3.66
N ARG A 339 24.91 4.19 -3.21
CA ARG A 339 25.50 3.45 -2.09
C ARG A 339 25.16 3.97 -0.70
N ALA A 340 24.61 5.17 -0.55
CA ALA A 340 24.28 5.71 0.77
C ALA A 340 22.85 5.35 1.24
N ALA A 341 22.22 4.32 0.67
CA ALA A 341 20.84 3.95 0.99
C ALA A 341 20.61 3.76 2.51
N ALA A 342 19.35 3.92 2.93
CA ALA A 342 18.95 3.68 4.32
C ALA A 342 19.18 2.21 4.74
N PHE A 343 19.44 1.32 3.78
CA PHE A 343 19.70 -0.08 3.96
C PHE A 343 21.00 -0.47 3.24
N ASP A 344 21.56 -1.61 3.62
CA ASP A 344 22.75 -2.19 3.01
C ASP A 344 22.36 -3.23 1.94
N GLU A 345 21.18 -3.85 2.10
CA GLU A 345 20.60 -4.76 1.11
C GLU A 345 19.13 -4.44 0.84
N LEU A 346 18.72 -4.53 -0.43
CA LEU A 346 17.33 -4.48 -0.85
C LEU A 346 16.88 -5.86 -1.33
N TRP A 347 15.91 -6.44 -0.62
CA TRP A 347 15.27 -7.69 -0.99
C TRP A 347 13.91 -7.42 -1.62
N LEU A 348 13.65 -8.01 -2.77
CA LEU A 348 12.39 -7.88 -3.51
C LEU A 348 11.65 -9.22 -3.51
N GLY A 349 10.44 -9.23 -2.97
CA GLY A 349 9.52 -10.37 -2.98
C GLY A 349 8.51 -10.28 -4.10
N LEU A 350 8.72 -11.04 -5.17
CA LEU A 350 7.80 -11.13 -6.30
C LEU A 350 6.76 -12.22 -6.02
N TYR A 351 5.55 -11.80 -5.65
CA TYR A 351 4.41 -12.67 -5.39
C TYR A 351 3.65 -12.93 -6.71
N SER A 352 3.61 -14.18 -7.15
CA SER A 352 2.96 -14.62 -8.40
C SER A 352 2.01 -15.80 -8.15
N PRO A 353 1.21 -16.23 -9.14
CA PRO A 353 0.39 -17.45 -9.02
C PRO A 353 1.21 -18.74 -8.82
N MET A 354 2.49 -18.71 -9.16
CA MET A 354 3.37 -19.88 -9.15
C MET A 354 4.19 -20.00 -7.86
N GLY A 355 4.37 -18.89 -7.17
CA GLY A 355 5.23 -18.85 -5.99
C GLY A 355 5.61 -17.45 -5.53
N LEU A 356 6.48 -17.40 -4.53
CA LEU A 356 7.20 -16.20 -4.13
C LEU A 356 8.66 -16.32 -4.53
N HIS A 357 9.14 -15.34 -5.28
CA HIS A 357 10.53 -15.26 -5.72
C HIS A 357 11.22 -14.14 -4.92
N LEU A 358 12.24 -14.49 -4.15
CA LEU A 358 13.01 -13.54 -3.37
C LEU A 358 14.29 -13.18 -4.12
N LEU A 359 14.46 -11.91 -4.41
CA LEU A 359 15.56 -11.37 -5.21
C LEU A 359 16.37 -10.38 -4.38
N LYS A 360 17.70 -10.42 -4.42
CA LYS A 360 18.57 -9.34 -3.95
C LYS A 360 18.81 -8.37 -5.10
N HIS A 361 18.34 -7.13 -4.92
CA HIS A 361 18.45 -6.06 -5.92
C HIS A 361 19.78 -5.29 -5.75
N LEU A 362 20.43 -4.95 -6.86
CA LEU A 362 21.75 -4.26 -6.85
C LEU A 362 21.67 -2.73 -6.94
N GLY A 363 20.46 -2.17 -6.97
CA GLY A 363 20.21 -0.76 -6.63
C GLY A 363 19.86 0.18 -7.78
N ASP A 364 20.07 -0.16 -9.05
CA ASP A 364 19.83 0.75 -10.19
C ASP A 364 18.76 0.24 -11.17
N PHE A 365 18.67 -1.07 -11.37
CA PHE A 365 17.78 -1.67 -12.36
C PHE A 365 16.30 -1.40 -12.09
N GLY A 366 15.61 -0.83 -13.09
CA GLY A 366 14.18 -0.56 -13.03
C GLY A 366 13.77 0.55 -12.06
N VAL A 367 14.74 1.27 -11.48
CA VAL A 367 14.50 2.35 -10.51
C VAL A 367 13.97 3.60 -11.22
N SER A 368 12.81 4.09 -10.81
CA SER A 368 12.23 5.32 -11.34
C SER A 368 12.89 6.57 -10.75
N THR A 369 13.12 7.59 -11.57
CA THR A 369 13.59 8.92 -11.17
C THR A 369 12.49 9.97 -11.41
N ARG A 370 11.49 10.06 -10.52
CA ARG A 370 10.34 10.98 -10.67
C ARG A 370 10.58 12.36 -10.02
N GLY A 371 11.81 12.87 -10.02
CA GLY A 371 12.16 14.18 -9.46
C GLY A 371 11.79 14.32 -7.97
N ILE A 372 11.27 15.49 -7.57
CA ILE A 372 10.95 15.86 -6.17
C ILE A 372 10.04 14.85 -5.46
N ARG A 373 9.08 14.25 -6.18
CA ARG A 373 8.19 13.22 -5.61
C ARG A 373 8.96 12.02 -5.07
N THR A 374 10.03 11.64 -5.75
CA THR A 374 10.90 10.53 -5.34
C THR A 374 11.52 10.78 -3.96
N GLN A 375 11.85 12.03 -3.63
CA GLN A 375 12.41 12.37 -2.33
C GLN A 375 11.38 12.18 -1.20
N ALA A 376 10.12 12.48 -1.47
CA ALA A 376 9.05 12.35 -0.50
C ALA A 376 8.56 10.90 -0.39
N ASP A 377 8.31 10.23 -1.51
CA ASP A 377 7.59 8.97 -1.56
C ASP A 377 8.52 7.75 -1.65
N GLY A 378 9.80 7.97 -1.94
CA GLY A 378 10.75 6.94 -2.32
C GLY A 378 10.68 6.62 -3.82
N HIS A 379 11.60 5.78 -4.25
CA HIS A 379 11.68 5.27 -5.61
C HIS A 379 10.71 4.09 -5.81
N ALA A 380 10.37 3.86 -7.07
CA ALA A 380 9.72 2.63 -7.50
C ALA A 380 10.70 1.79 -8.32
N VAL A 381 10.72 0.48 -8.12
CA VAL A 381 11.38 -0.48 -9.01
C VAL A 381 10.29 -1.15 -9.84
N THR A 382 10.28 -0.96 -11.16
CA THR A 382 9.24 -1.52 -12.04
C THR A 382 9.86 -2.33 -13.17
N VAL A 383 9.36 -3.54 -13.38
CA VAL A 383 9.81 -4.43 -14.45
C VAL A 383 8.59 -4.98 -15.19
N TYR A 384 8.62 -4.83 -16.51
CA TYR A 384 7.56 -5.28 -17.41
C TYR A 384 7.91 -6.63 -18.03
N GLY A 385 6.91 -7.48 -18.21
CA GLY A 385 6.97 -8.66 -19.07
C GLY A 385 6.88 -8.28 -20.56
N PRO A 386 6.75 -9.27 -21.45
CA PRO A 386 6.51 -9.04 -22.87
C PRO A 386 5.13 -8.40 -23.09
N LYS A 387 5.01 -7.59 -24.14
CA LYS A 387 3.72 -7.03 -24.56
C LYS A 387 2.90 -8.11 -25.27
N GLY A 388 1.62 -8.21 -24.92
CA GLY A 388 0.67 -9.19 -25.45
C GLY A 388 0.81 -10.60 -24.86
N GLU A 389 1.76 -10.84 -23.96
CA GLU A 389 1.93 -12.15 -23.31
C GLU A 389 0.91 -12.31 -22.19
N GLU A 390 -0.17 -13.04 -22.45
CA GLU A 390 -1.25 -13.26 -21.48
C GLU A 390 -0.88 -14.34 -20.45
N ASP A 391 0.05 -15.26 -20.74
CA ASP A 391 0.46 -16.29 -19.78
C ASP A 391 1.31 -15.67 -18.64
N PRO A 392 0.82 -15.69 -17.38
CA PRO A 392 1.59 -15.16 -16.25
C PRO A 392 2.92 -15.91 -16.02
N MET A 393 3.02 -17.19 -16.39
CA MET A 393 4.25 -17.97 -16.24
C MET A 393 5.31 -17.50 -17.23
N ALA A 394 4.99 -17.49 -18.53
CA ALA A 394 5.89 -16.97 -19.57
C ALA A 394 6.36 -15.54 -19.25
N ALA A 395 5.43 -14.66 -18.86
CA ALA A 395 5.78 -13.29 -18.49
C ALA A 395 6.67 -13.21 -17.25
N LEU A 396 6.42 -14.04 -16.23
CA LEU A 396 7.26 -14.11 -15.04
C LEU A 396 8.70 -14.55 -15.38
N GLN A 397 8.87 -15.55 -16.24
CA GLN A 397 10.21 -16.01 -16.63
C GLN A 397 11.00 -14.89 -17.31
N VAL A 398 10.35 -14.09 -18.16
CA VAL A 398 10.98 -12.92 -18.78
C VAL A 398 11.33 -11.84 -17.75
N ILE A 399 10.44 -11.55 -16.80
CA ILE A 399 10.70 -10.60 -15.71
C ILE A 399 11.90 -11.04 -14.87
N LEU A 400 11.95 -12.32 -14.48
CA LEU A 400 13.08 -12.90 -13.73
C LEU A 400 14.37 -12.88 -14.56
N GLY A 401 14.28 -13.15 -15.87
CA GLY A 401 15.39 -13.03 -16.81
C GLY A 401 15.96 -11.62 -16.85
N LYS A 402 15.11 -10.58 -16.82
CA LYS A 402 15.54 -9.18 -16.78
C LYS A 402 16.25 -8.84 -15.47
N PHE A 403 15.74 -9.29 -14.32
CA PHE A 403 16.44 -9.14 -13.03
C PHE A 403 17.81 -9.81 -13.06
N ARG A 404 17.90 -11.04 -13.60
CA ARG A 404 19.17 -11.76 -13.74
C ARG A 404 20.16 -11.06 -14.67
N GLY A 405 19.68 -10.56 -15.81
CA GLY A 405 20.49 -9.78 -16.76
C GLY A 405 21.06 -8.50 -16.13
N ALA A 406 20.33 -7.92 -15.17
CA ALA A 406 20.78 -6.81 -14.34
C ALA A 406 21.56 -7.24 -13.08
N SER A 407 22.11 -8.47 -13.06
CA SER A 407 22.92 -9.02 -11.98
C SER A 407 22.20 -9.11 -10.61
N CYS A 408 20.87 -9.02 -10.55
CA CYS A 408 20.14 -9.29 -9.30
C CYS A 408 20.20 -10.79 -8.96
N GLU A 409 20.45 -11.12 -7.70
CA GLU A 409 20.57 -12.51 -7.26
C GLU A 409 19.21 -13.09 -6.88
N LEU A 410 18.82 -14.24 -7.43
CA LEU A 410 17.65 -14.99 -6.96
C LEU A 410 18.03 -15.79 -5.71
N LEU A 411 17.55 -15.34 -4.55
CA LEU A 411 17.87 -15.89 -3.23
C LEU A 411 17.07 -17.15 -2.94
N ALA A 412 15.77 -17.15 -3.24
CA ALA A 412 14.89 -18.28 -3.00
C ALA A 412 13.65 -18.28 -3.91
N VAL A 413 13.08 -19.46 -4.09
CA VAL A 413 11.76 -19.69 -4.67
C VAL A 413 10.92 -20.50 -3.68
N ILE A 414 9.76 -19.97 -3.29
CA ILE A 414 8.76 -20.66 -2.48
C ILE A 414 7.61 -21.03 -3.41
N THR A 415 7.39 -22.32 -3.65
CA THR A 415 6.25 -22.80 -4.47
C THR A 415 4.99 -22.94 -3.63
N TRP A 416 3.84 -22.63 -4.22
CA TRP A 416 2.54 -22.70 -3.52
C TRP A 416 2.01 -24.10 -3.31
#